data_AF-A0A7K2NXK8-F1
#
_entry.id   AF-A0A7K2NXK8-F1
#
_cell.length_a   1.000
_cell.length_b   1.000
_cell.length_c   1.000
_cell.angle_alpha   90.00
_cell.angle_beta   90.00
_cell.angle_gamma   90.00
#
_symmetry.space_group_name_H-M   'P 1'
#
loop_
_entity.id
_entity.type
_entity.pdbx_description
1 polymer ?
#
loop_
_entity_poly.entity_id
_entity_poly.type
_entity_poly.pdbx_seq_one_letter_code
_entity_poly.pdbx_strand_id
1 'polypeptide(L)'
;DDGARLAEARELRPAPSQQAAQPGPYWAVDAGPVRIVGIDTGLLGTVDAEQGAWLREVSAGDRPKILVTGSPLYVDGEHHPCEIEGGGTVDDIVRDPANHYVAAIGGDIHNYQRYPVDVDGRTVQYVVAGGGGAFMHATHTIPRVSVAGVTEDDFRSYPLRGDSLAFYSALYGRRLRLRRFFTLTEAEATAVIAERLGIRTGRAPGGGARVTRRTRIVAGLLGTARRPERRKRFRLPVRKIYTSVFSPGSATYSPPFFKCFLRLDVTPEAVRLRCYAATGNRAQEVDPPVEDEVTIPLG
;
A
#
# COMPACT_ATOMS: atom_id res chain seq x y z
N ASP A 1 36.00 8.30 -7.26
CA ASP A 1 35.47 9.38 -6.43
C ASP A 1 34.21 9.87 -7.09
N ASP A 2 33.06 9.58 -6.48
CA ASP A 2 31.76 9.93 -7.04
C ASP A 2 31.52 11.44 -7.03
N GLY A 3 32.21 12.18 -6.15
CA GLY A 3 32.15 13.64 -6.10
C GLY A 3 32.72 14.29 -7.38
N ALA A 4 33.84 13.79 -7.87
CA ALA A 4 34.44 14.27 -9.13
C ALA A 4 33.53 14.02 -10.34
N ARG A 5 32.88 12.84 -10.41
CA ARG A 5 31.93 12.51 -11.47
C ARG A 5 30.66 13.36 -11.42
N LEU A 6 30.19 13.67 -10.22
CA LEU A 6 29.04 14.57 -10.03
C LEU A 6 29.37 16.01 -10.47
N ALA A 7 30.59 16.48 -10.18
CA ALA A 7 31.07 17.80 -10.61
C ALA A 7 31.13 17.89 -12.14
N GLU A 8 31.71 16.90 -12.81
CA GLU A 8 31.74 16.83 -14.30
C GLU A 8 30.33 16.78 -14.90
N ALA A 9 29.42 16.02 -14.31
CA ALA A 9 28.02 15.98 -14.75
C ALA A 9 27.28 17.33 -14.58
N ARG A 10 27.64 18.14 -13.58
CA ARG A 10 27.09 19.49 -13.37
C ARG A 10 27.55 20.47 -14.46
N GLU A 11 28.73 20.29 -15.03
CA GLU A 11 29.22 21.11 -16.15
C GLU A 11 28.36 20.96 -17.42
N LEU A 12 27.67 19.82 -17.59
CA LEU A 12 26.70 19.62 -18.67
C LEU A 12 25.43 20.47 -18.54
N ARG A 13 25.23 21.14 -17.40
CA ARG A 13 24.07 22.00 -17.09
C ARG A 13 24.53 23.37 -16.55
N PRO A 14 25.36 24.13 -17.29
CA PRO A 14 26.13 25.23 -16.71
C PRO A 14 25.29 26.48 -16.38
N ALA A 15 24.09 26.61 -16.95
CA ALA A 15 23.26 27.78 -16.67
C ALA A 15 22.70 27.72 -15.24
N PRO A 16 22.64 28.85 -14.50
CA PRO A 16 22.09 28.87 -13.14
C PRO A 16 20.67 28.30 -13.03
N SER A 17 19.84 28.49 -14.07
CA SER A 17 18.48 27.94 -14.14
C SER A 17 18.42 26.41 -14.28
N GLN A 18 19.53 25.76 -14.62
CA GLN A 18 19.65 24.31 -14.77
C GLN A 18 20.25 23.63 -13.53
N GLN A 19 20.74 24.43 -12.56
CA GLN A 19 21.27 23.91 -11.31
C GLN A 19 20.12 23.57 -10.37
N ALA A 20 20.13 22.34 -9.84
CA ALA A 20 19.12 21.91 -8.88
C ALA A 20 19.34 22.65 -7.55
N ALA A 21 18.31 23.32 -7.06
CA ALA A 21 18.27 23.84 -5.69
C ALA A 21 17.81 22.78 -4.67
N GLN A 22 17.37 21.61 -5.15
CA GLN A 22 16.98 20.50 -4.29
C GLN A 22 18.25 19.84 -3.72
N PRO A 23 18.33 19.66 -2.39
CA PRO A 23 19.51 19.06 -1.74
C PRO A 23 19.67 17.56 -2.08
N GLY A 24 18.60 16.89 -2.52
CA GLY A 24 18.62 15.49 -2.93
C GLY A 24 17.32 15.07 -3.61
N PRO A 25 17.04 13.76 -3.74
CA PRO A 25 15.82 13.20 -4.34
C PRO A 25 14.57 13.33 -3.45
N TYR A 26 14.52 14.37 -2.61
CA TYR A 26 13.44 14.68 -1.68
C TYR A 26 13.05 16.16 -1.83
N TRP A 27 11.79 16.47 -1.58
CA TRP A 27 11.20 17.75 -1.98
C TRP A 27 9.99 18.12 -1.13
N ALA A 28 9.67 19.40 -1.09
CA ALA A 28 8.42 19.91 -0.52
C ALA A 28 7.76 20.86 -1.51
N VAL A 29 6.46 20.71 -1.71
CA VAL A 29 5.65 21.57 -2.58
C VAL A 29 4.43 22.05 -1.83
N ASP A 30 4.23 23.37 -1.81
CA ASP A 30 3.01 23.98 -1.32
C ASP A 30 1.95 23.97 -2.41
N ALA A 31 0.85 23.27 -2.17
CA ALA A 31 -0.24 23.05 -3.12
C ALA A 31 -1.56 23.56 -2.52
N GLY A 32 -1.73 24.88 -2.51
CA GLY A 32 -2.88 25.51 -1.87
C GLY A 32 -2.80 25.38 -0.34
N PRO A 33 -3.80 24.78 0.33
CA PRO A 33 -3.84 24.71 1.79
C PRO A 33 -2.93 23.61 2.36
N VAL A 34 -2.45 22.68 1.54
CA VAL A 34 -1.60 21.55 1.99
C VAL A 34 -0.17 21.72 1.50
N ARG A 35 0.78 21.19 2.28
CA ARG A 35 2.15 20.94 1.83
C ARG A 35 2.33 19.45 1.56
N ILE A 36 2.84 19.11 0.39
CA ILE A 36 3.21 17.74 0.02
C ILE A 36 4.71 17.61 0.25
N VAL A 37 5.12 16.61 1.04
CA VAL A 37 6.52 16.34 1.37
C VAL A 37 6.89 14.99 0.80
N GLY A 38 7.80 14.96 -0.18
CA GLY A 38 8.35 13.74 -0.76
C GLY A 38 9.69 13.39 -0.13
N ILE A 39 9.83 12.16 0.37
CA ILE A 39 11.08 11.64 0.92
C ILE A 39 11.63 10.49 0.06
N ASP A 40 12.95 10.33 0.06
CA ASP A 40 13.60 9.16 -0.48
C ASP A 40 13.99 8.21 0.67
N THR A 41 13.54 6.96 0.60
CA THR A 41 13.89 5.93 1.59
C THR A 41 14.98 5.00 1.06
N GLY A 42 15.48 5.24 -0.15
CA GLY A 42 16.41 4.39 -0.86
C GLY A 42 15.91 2.94 -0.98
N LEU A 43 16.85 2.03 -1.21
CA LEU A 43 16.58 0.59 -1.26
C LEU A 43 16.50 -0.06 0.14
N LEU A 44 17.02 0.60 1.17
CA LEU A 44 17.11 0.06 2.52
C LEU A 44 15.91 0.42 3.41
N GLY A 45 15.06 1.35 2.96
CA GLY A 45 13.87 1.77 3.72
C GLY A 45 14.21 2.69 4.90
N THR A 46 15.30 3.44 4.81
CA THR A 46 15.82 4.33 5.86
C THR A 46 16.10 5.72 5.31
N VAL A 47 16.17 6.70 6.20
CA VAL A 47 16.52 8.09 5.87
C VAL A 47 17.85 8.45 6.53
N ASP A 48 18.76 9.08 5.79
CA ASP A 48 20.04 9.54 6.33
C ASP A 48 19.89 10.78 7.23
N ALA A 49 20.99 11.20 7.85
CA ALA A 49 20.98 12.31 8.81
C ALA A 49 20.66 13.66 8.13
N GLU A 50 21.07 13.86 6.87
CA GLU A 50 20.88 15.12 6.14
C GLU A 50 19.42 15.30 5.75
N GLN A 51 18.84 14.30 5.10
CA GLN A 51 17.41 14.30 4.78
C GLN A 51 16.57 14.27 6.05
N GLY A 52 17.02 13.61 7.12
CA GLY A 52 16.36 13.62 8.42
C GLY A 52 16.31 15.00 9.08
N ALA A 53 17.40 15.78 9.00
CA ALA A 53 17.42 17.17 9.47
C ALA A 53 16.50 18.06 8.62
N TRP A 54 16.58 17.93 7.30
CA TRP A 54 15.71 18.64 6.37
C TRP A 54 14.23 18.32 6.60
N LEU A 55 13.88 17.04 6.81
CA LEU A 55 12.50 16.61 7.02
C LEU A 55 11.90 17.24 8.27
N ARG A 56 12.67 17.34 9.36
CA ARG A 56 12.23 18.03 10.59
C ARG A 56 11.96 19.51 10.34
N GLU A 57 12.84 20.18 9.59
CA GLU A 57 12.69 21.60 9.26
C GLU A 57 11.42 21.86 8.42
N VAL A 58 11.22 21.13 7.33
CA VAL A 58 10.08 21.37 6.43
C VAL A 58 8.73 20.91 7.01
N SER A 59 8.78 20.01 8.01
CA SER A 59 7.60 19.46 8.69
C SER A 59 7.04 20.38 9.77
N ALA A 60 7.85 21.29 10.33
CA ALA A 60 7.42 22.14 11.42
C ALA A 60 6.23 23.06 11.04
N GLY A 61 5.35 23.30 12.01
CA GLY A 61 4.28 24.28 11.96
C GLY A 61 2.93 23.74 11.49
N ASP A 62 1.91 24.59 11.59
CA ASP A 62 0.51 24.17 11.60
C ASP A 62 -0.11 23.95 10.21
N ARG A 63 0.64 24.15 9.12
CA ARG A 63 0.09 23.85 7.78
C ARG A 63 -0.15 22.34 7.67
N PRO A 64 -1.34 21.88 7.21
CA PRO A 64 -1.58 20.46 6.98
C PRO A 64 -0.62 19.87 5.95
N LYS A 65 -0.13 18.66 6.22
CA LYS A 65 0.88 17.99 5.38
C LYS A 65 0.45 16.61 4.91
N ILE A 66 0.91 16.26 3.71
CA ILE A 66 0.82 14.90 3.17
C ILE A 66 2.23 14.41 2.89
N LEU A 67 2.62 13.32 3.55
CA LEU A 67 3.89 12.64 3.26
C LEU A 67 3.73 11.74 2.04
N VAL A 68 4.70 11.75 1.14
CA VAL A 68 4.88 10.81 0.04
C VAL A 68 6.22 10.10 0.25
N THR A 69 6.20 8.78 0.36
CA THR A 69 7.36 7.95 0.69
C THR A 69 7.48 6.75 -0.24
N GLY A 70 8.70 6.26 -0.47
CA GLY A 70 8.95 5.04 -1.25
C GLY A 70 8.29 3.82 -0.63
N SER A 71 8.57 3.58 0.66
CA SER A 71 7.98 2.48 1.44
C SER A 71 6.89 2.97 2.40
N PRO A 72 5.75 2.27 2.51
CA PRO A 72 4.65 2.65 3.39
C PRO A 72 4.98 2.43 4.87
N LEU A 73 4.49 3.34 5.72
CA LEU A 73 4.69 3.24 7.17
C LEU A 73 3.74 2.22 7.83
N TYR A 74 2.60 1.93 7.19
CA TYR A 74 1.67 0.87 7.58
C TYR A 74 1.34 0.04 6.34
N VAL A 75 1.61 -1.27 6.41
CA VAL A 75 1.37 -2.18 5.30
C VAL A 75 1.23 -3.61 5.79
N ASP A 76 0.37 -4.39 5.14
CA ASP A 76 0.12 -5.80 5.46
C ASP A 76 -0.23 -6.06 6.94
N GLY A 77 -0.87 -5.08 7.59
CA GLY A 77 -1.23 -5.13 9.00
C GLY A 77 -0.06 -4.95 9.98
N GLU A 78 1.09 -4.46 9.50
CA GLU A 78 2.31 -4.21 10.27
C GLU A 78 2.67 -2.71 10.24
N HIS A 79 3.40 -2.27 11.26
CA HIS A 79 3.89 -0.90 11.41
C HIS A 79 5.40 -0.87 11.14
N HIS A 80 5.81 0.03 10.25
CA HIS A 80 7.18 0.22 9.79
C HIS A 80 7.55 1.70 9.87
N PRO A 81 8.04 2.19 11.01
CA PRO A 81 8.14 3.63 11.26
C PRO A 81 9.19 4.38 10.43
N CYS A 82 10.07 3.65 9.72
CA CYS A 82 11.19 4.17 8.92
C CYS A 82 12.22 4.96 9.75
N GLU A 83 13.35 4.30 10.04
CA GLU A 83 14.41 4.87 10.88
C GLU A 83 15.12 6.05 10.19
N ILE A 84 15.46 7.07 11.00
CA ILE A 84 16.28 8.20 10.59
C ILE A 84 17.64 8.09 11.26
N GLU A 85 18.72 8.17 10.49
CA GLU A 85 20.07 8.24 11.03
C GLU A 85 20.23 9.47 11.95
N GLY A 86 20.83 9.27 13.12
CA GLY A 86 20.88 10.29 14.18
C GLY A 86 19.69 10.26 15.14
N GLY A 87 18.68 9.40 14.90
CA GLY A 87 17.67 9.01 15.88
C GLY A 87 16.24 9.40 15.52
N GLY A 88 15.28 8.68 16.11
CA GLY A 88 13.86 8.80 15.80
C GLY A 88 13.49 8.21 14.44
N THR A 89 12.23 8.37 14.06
CA THR A 89 11.68 7.79 12.85
C THR A 89 10.89 8.82 12.04
N VAL A 90 10.65 8.52 10.77
CA VAL A 90 9.76 9.32 9.92
C VAL A 90 8.35 9.35 10.52
N ASP A 91 7.90 8.23 11.06
CA ASP A 91 6.57 8.17 11.69
C ASP A 91 6.47 8.99 12.98
N ASP A 92 7.56 9.15 13.74
CA ASP A 92 7.57 10.08 14.88
C ASP A 92 7.31 11.53 14.40
N ILE A 93 7.89 11.94 13.28
CA ILE A 93 7.66 13.26 12.66
C ILE A 93 6.22 13.39 12.17
N VAL A 94 5.66 12.36 11.52
CA VAL A 94 4.27 12.34 11.06
C VAL A 94 3.29 12.41 12.24
N ARG A 95 3.63 11.74 13.34
CA ARG A 95 2.80 11.67 14.55
C ARG A 95 2.90 12.88 15.46
N ASP A 96 3.96 13.66 15.37
CA ASP A 96 4.09 14.88 16.16
C ASP A 96 2.96 15.88 15.81
N PRO A 97 2.12 16.30 16.77
CA PRO A 97 1.07 17.28 16.53
C PRO A 97 1.61 18.62 16.03
N ALA A 98 2.86 18.99 16.33
CA ALA A 98 3.49 20.22 15.85
C ALA A 98 3.78 20.21 14.34
N ASN A 99 3.65 19.05 13.68
CA ASN A 99 3.92 18.89 12.25
C ASN A 99 2.66 18.76 11.38
N HIS A 100 1.48 18.55 12.00
CA HIS A 100 0.17 18.54 11.34
C HIS A 100 0.06 17.69 10.05
N TYR A 101 0.63 16.49 10.03
CA TYR A 101 0.40 15.55 8.91
C TYR A 101 -1.01 14.96 8.98
N VAL A 102 -1.73 15.00 7.86
CA VAL A 102 -3.09 14.43 7.74
C VAL A 102 -3.09 13.09 7.00
N ALA A 103 -2.05 12.82 6.22
CA ALA A 103 -1.86 11.56 5.52
C ALA A 103 -0.39 11.22 5.27
N ALA A 104 -0.10 9.93 5.16
CA ALA A 104 1.19 9.41 4.70
C ALA A 104 0.96 8.34 3.63
N ILE A 105 1.49 8.55 2.43
CA ILE A 105 1.24 7.74 1.24
C ILE A 105 2.54 7.06 0.82
N GLY A 106 2.56 5.73 0.89
CA GLY A 106 3.69 4.89 0.49
C GLY A 106 3.45 4.13 -0.81
N GLY A 107 4.51 3.93 -1.57
CA GLY A 107 4.55 3.08 -2.76
C GLY A 107 4.98 1.64 -2.47
N ASP A 108 5.81 1.08 -3.36
CA ASP A 108 6.45 -0.24 -3.31
C ASP A 108 5.51 -1.47 -3.38
N ILE A 109 4.47 -1.49 -2.55
CA ILE A 109 3.49 -2.57 -2.55
C ILE A 109 2.41 -2.31 -3.61
N HIS A 110 2.23 -3.28 -4.50
CA HIS A 110 1.48 -3.15 -5.75
C HIS A 110 0.01 -3.54 -5.55
N ASN A 111 -0.59 -2.90 -4.58
CA ASN A 111 -2.01 -2.90 -4.29
C ASN A 111 -2.36 -1.56 -3.61
N TYR A 112 -3.60 -1.44 -3.17
CA TYR A 112 -4.07 -0.35 -2.34
C TYR A 112 -4.37 -0.86 -0.94
N GLN A 113 -4.01 -0.08 0.08
CA GLN A 113 -4.36 -0.31 1.47
C GLN A 113 -4.60 1.04 2.17
N ARG A 114 -5.53 1.10 3.12
CA ARG A 114 -5.72 2.29 3.96
C ARG A 114 -5.92 1.91 5.42
N TYR A 115 -5.21 2.65 6.28
CA TYR A 115 -5.19 2.53 7.72
C TYR A 115 -5.48 3.92 8.33
N PRO A 116 -6.71 4.21 8.78
CA PRO A 116 -7.03 5.43 9.51
C PRO A 116 -6.57 5.30 10.97
N VAL A 117 -5.37 5.78 11.27
CA VAL A 117 -4.78 5.64 12.61
C VAL A 117 -5.12 6.86 13.47
N ASP A 118 -5.60 6.63 14.68
CA ASP A 118 -5.73 7.69 15.69
C ASP A 118 -4.37 8.01 16.29
N VAL A 119 -3.99 9.28 16.23
CA VAL A 119 -2.77 9.84 16.80
C VAL A 119 -3.19 10.97 17.72
N ASP A 120 -3.28 10.71 19.01
CA ASP A 120 -3.67 11.71 20.02
C ASP A 120 -4.99 12.44 19.69
N GLY A 121 -6.01 11.71 19.20
CA GLY A 121 -7.34 12.24 18.88
C GLY A 121 -7.50 12.86 17.48
N ARG A 122 -6.45 12.87 16.66
CA ARG A 122 -6.53 13.18 15.22
C ARG A 122 -6.32 11.92 14.40
N THR A 123 -7.06 11.76 13.31
CA THR A 123 -6.87 10.64 12.40
C THR A 123 -5.85 10.99 11.30
N VAL A 124 -4.78 10.21 11.21
CA VAL A 124 -3.85 10.23 10.07
C VAL A 124 -4.20 9.09 9.13
N GLN A 125 -4.40 9.39 7.85
CA GLN A 125 -4.62 8.36 6.83
C GLN A 125 -3.28 7.81 6.33
N TYR A 126 -2.91 6.60 6.76
CA TYR A 126 -1.78 5.88 6.19
C TYR A 126 -2.25 5.05 5.00
N VAL A 127 -1.65 5.28 3.83
CA VAL A 127 -2.13 4.75 2.56
C VAL A 127 -1.00 4.06 1.81
N VAL A 128 -1.26 2.85 1.33
CA VAL A 128 -0.43 2.14 0.35
C VAL A 128 -1.03 2.39 -1.02
N ALA A 129 -0.21 2.85 -1.97
CA ALA A 129 -0.65 3.33 -3.28
C ALA A 129 0.25 2.87 -4.45
N GLY A 130 0.86 1.68 -4.38
CA GLY A 130 1.78 1.19 -5.41
C GLY A 130 1.12 0.44 -6.58
N GLY A 131 -0.22 0.38 -6.65
CA GLY A 131 -0.97 -0.39 -7.66
C GLY A 131 -0.96 0.17 -9.09
N GLY A 132 -0.06 1.07 -9.46
CA GLY A 132 -0.13 1.87 -10.69
C GLY A 132 0.21 1.17 -12.02
N GLY A 133 0.83 -0.02 -12.02
CA GLY A 133 1.14 -0.69 -13.31
C GLY A 133 1.97 -1.97 -13.24
N ALA A 134 2.87 -2.10 -12.26
CA ALA A 134 3.65 -3.33 -12.05
C ALA A 134 2.77 -4.50 -11.57
N PHE A 135 3.29 -5.73 -11.56
CA PHE A 135 2.55 -6.93 -11.14
C PHE A 135 1.84 -6.74 -9.78
N MET A 136 0.71 -7.39 -9.55
CA MET A 136 -0.04 -7.19 -8.30
C MET A 136 0.67 -7.82 -7.10
N HIS A 137 0.64 -7.16 -5.94
CA HIS A 137 1.00 -7.77 -4.66
C HIS A 137 -0.26 -8.33 -3.97
N ALA A 138 -0.20 -9.58 -3.50
CA ALA A 138 -1.36 -10.34 -3.07
C ALA A 138 -2.02 -9.82 -1.77
N THR A 139 -3.20 -9.21 -1.85
CA THR A 139 -3.92 -8.78 -0.64
C THR A 139 -4.47 -9.95 0.19
N HIS A 140 -4.67 -11.13 -0.41
CA HIS A 140 -5.14 -12.32 0.34
C HIS A 140 -4.11 -12.87 1.35
N THR A 141 -2.87 -12.41 1.31
CA THR A 141 -1.84 -12.75 2.30
C THR A 141 -1.81 -11.79 3.50
N ILE A 142 -2.57 -10.70 3.45
CA ILE A 142 -2.72 -9.75 4.56
C ILE A 142 -3.47 -10.45 5.70
N PRO A 143 -2.91 -10.47 6.93
CA PRO A 143 -3.54 -11.07 8.09
C PRO A 143 -4.81 -10.32 8.52
N ARG A 144 -5.42 -10.78 9.61
CA ARG A 144 -6.46 -10.00 10.26
C ARG A 144 -5.84 -8.69 10.77
N VAL A 145 -6.33 -7.53 10.33
CA VAL A 145 -5.81 -6.22 10.71
C VAL A 145 -6.24 -5.88 12.14
N SER A 146 -5.26 -5.51 12.96
CA SER A 146 -5.39 -5.11 14.36
C SER A 146 -4.10 -4.39 14.78
N VAL A 147 -3.81 -3.24 14.18
CA VAL A 147 -2.54 -2.50 14.33
C VAL A 147 -2.82 -1.04 14.62
N ALA A 148 -2.11 -0.45 15.59
CA ALA A 148 -2.29 0.96 15.99
C ALA A 148 -3.76 1.38 16.20
N GLY A 149 -4.56 0.52 16.83
CA GLY A 149 -5.99 0.74 17.05
C GLY A 149 -6.89 0.50 15.82
N VAL A 150 -6.33 0.37 14.62
CA VAL A 150 -7.06 0.09 13.38
C VAL A 150 -7.52 -1.36 13.36
N THR A 151 -8.81 -1.57 13.11
CA THR A 151 -9.42 -2.89 13.00
C THR A 151 -9.82 -3.22 11.56
N GLU A 152 -10.35 -4.43 11.37
CA GLU A 152 -10.88 -4.88 10.08
C GLU A 152 -12.04 -4.05 9.55
N ASP A 153 -12.83 -3.43 10.43
CA ASP A 153 -13.96 -2.61 10.00
C ASP A 153 -13.50 -1.26 9.42
N ASP A 154 -12.30 -0.82 9.79
CA ASP A 154 -11.68 0.44 9.37
C ASP A 154 -10.79 0.24 8.14
N PHE A 155 -10.09 -0.89 8.10
CA PHE A 155 -9.15 -1.23 7.03
C PHE A 155 -9.83 -1.33 5.67
N ARG A 156 -9.18 -0.78 4.63
CA ARG A 156 -9.58 -0.94 3.23
C ARG A 156 -8.42 -1.47 2.41
N SER A 157 -8.73 -2.28 1.40
CA SER A 157 -7.75 -2.75 0.44
C SER A 157 -8.36 -2.96 -0.92
N TYR A 158 -7.61 -2.63 -1.97
CA TYR A 158 -7.94 -3.01 -3.32
C TYR A 158 -6.75 -3.73 -4.00
N PRO A 159 -6.97 -4.90 -4.61
CA PRO A 159 -8.24 -5.63 -4.65
C PRO A 159 -8.64 -6.19 -3.29
N LEU A 160 -9.92 -6.51 -3.16
CA LEU A 160 -10.41 -7.26 -2.00
C LEU A 160 -9.64 -8.58 -1.87
N ARG A 161 -9.42 -9.05 -0.64
CA ARG A 161 -8.69 -10.30 -0.38
C ARG A 161 -9.34 -11.51 -1.07
N GLY A 162 -10.67 -11.51 -1.21
CA GLY A 162 -11.40 -12.53 -1.96
C GLY A 162 -11.04 -12.53 -3.45
N ASP A 163 -11.07 -11.35 -4.09
CA ASP A 163 -10.77 -11.18 -5.51
C ASP A 163 -9.30 -11.51 -5.81
N SER A 164 -8.40 -11.07 -4.93
CA SER A 164 -6.98 -11.44 -5.00
C SER A 164 -6.78 -12.95 -4.98
N LEU A 165 -7.43 -13.66 -4.05
CA LEU A 165 -7.31 -15.12 -3.97
C LEU A 165 -7.92 -15.81 -5.21
N ALA A 166 -9.08 -15.37 -5.68
CA ALA A 166 -9.70 -15.90 -6.89
C ALA A 166 -8.78 -15.73 -8.10
N PHE A 167 -8.21 -14.54 -8.28
CA PHE A 167 -7.26 -14.23 -9.34
C PHE A 167 -6.04 -15.16 -9.33
N TYR A 168 -5.33 -15.24 -8.20
CA TYR A 168 -4.15 -16.09 -8.11
C TYR A 168 -4.51 -17.57 -8.27
N SER A 169 -5.65 -18.02 -7.75
CA SER A 169 -6.11 -19.39 -7.93
C SER A 169 -6.34 -19.75 -9.41
N ALA A 170 -6.89 -18.83 -10.20
CA ALA A 170 -7.06 -19.01 -11.64
C ALA A 170 -5.71 -18.99 -12.37
N LEU A 171 -4.84 -18.05 -12.03
CA LEU A 171 -3.48 -17.92 -12.59
C LEU A 171 -2.68 -19.21 -12.42
N TYR A 172 -2.63 -19.76 -11.21
CA TYR A 172 -1.92 -21.02 -10.95
C TYR A 172 -2.61 -22.24 -11.53
N GLY A 173 -3.95 -22.26 -11.54
CA GLY A 173 -4.70 -23.31 -12.23
C GLY A 173 -4.30 -23.43 -13.69
N ARG A 174 -4.08 -22.30 -14.37
CA ARG A 174 -3.55 -22.29 -15.75
C ARG A 174 -2.08 -22.70 -15.80
N ARG A 175 -1.21 -22.07 -15.00
CA ARG A 175 0.24 -22.30 -15.02
C ARG A 175 0.63 -23.76 -14.71
N LEU A 176 -0.07 -24.39 -13.78
CA LEU A 176 0.17 -25.78 -13.37
C LEU A 176 -0.67 -26.80 -14.16
N ARG A 177 -1.50 -26.35 -15.13
CA ARG A 177 -2.46 -27.19 -15.87
C ARG A 177 -3.44 -27.96 -14.98
N LEU A 178 -3.75 -27.43 -13.79
CA LEU A 178 -4.62 -28.01 -12.77
C LEU A 178 -5.85 -27.13 -12.48
N ARG A 179 -6.46 -26.55 -13.53
CA ARG A 179 -7.59 -25.60 -13.42
C ARG A 179 -8.72 -26.11 -12.53
N ARG A 180 -9.14 -27.37 -12.72
CA ARG A 180 -10.21 -28.02 -11.94
C ARG A 180 -9.91 -28.07 -10.43
N PHE A 181 -8.63 -28.14 -10.07
CA PHE A 181 -8.22 -28.19 -8.67
C PHE A 181 -8.03 -26.78 -8.09
N PHE A 182 -7.30 -25.90 -8.77
CA PHE A 182 -6.93 -24.59 -8.21
C PHE A 182 -8.02 -23.52 -8.34
N THR A 183 -8.73 -23.41 -9.46
CA THR A 183 -9.57 -22.23 -9.74
C THR A 183 -10.74 -22.13 -8.75
N LEU A 184 -10.72 -21.09 -7.92
CA LEU A 184 -11.81 -20.70 -7.04
C LEU A 184 -12.65 -19.62 -7.72
N THR A 185 -13.97 -19.69 -7.53
CA THR A 185 -14.84 -18.55 -7.84
C THR A 185 -14.60 -17.42 -6.83
N GLU A 186 -14.97 -16.18 -7.18
CA GLU A 186 -14.92 -15.04 -6.25
C GLU A 186 -15.70 -15.32 -4.96
N ALA A 187 -16.86 -15.99 -5.07
CA ALA A 187 -17.69 -16.33 -3.93
C ALA A 187 -17.03 -17.40 -3.04
N GLU A 188 -16.41 -18.44 -3.61
CA GLU A 188 -15.64 -19.45 -2.87
C GLU A 188 -14.42 -18.84 -2.17
N ALA A 189 -13.69 -17.96 -2.89
CA ALA A 189 -12.52 -17.28 -2.37
C ALA A 189 -12.89 -16.35 -1.21
N THR A 190 -13.93 -15.54 -1.37
CA THR A 190 -14.45 -14.64 -0.32
C THR A 190 -14.93 -15.42 0.90
N ALA A 191 -15.66 -16.53 0.71
CA ALA A 191 -16.12 -17.37 1.82
C ALA A 191 -14.95 -17.96 2.62
N VAL A 192 -13.90 -18.46 1.95
CA VAL A 192 -12.74 -19.03 2.68
C VAL A 192 -11.88 -17.95 3.34
N ILE A 193 -11.79 -16.73 2.78
CA ILE A 193 -11.18 -15.57 3.45
C ILE A 193 -11.93 -15.26 4.75
N ALA A 194 -13.26 -15.08 4.66
CA ALA A 194 -14.09 -14.74 5.81
C ALA A 194 -13.97 -15.78 6.93
N GLU A 195 -14.02 -17.08 6.60
CA GLU A 195 -13.82 -18.16 7.57
C GLU A 195 -12.42 -18.11 8.19
N ARG A 196 -11.37 -18.02 7.36
CA ARG A 196 -9.97 -18.13 7.82
C ARG A 196 -9.53 -16.98 8.70
N LEU A 197 -9.98 -15.77 8.39
CA LEU A 197 -9.60 -14.57 9.12
C LEU A 197 -10.61 -14.25 10.22
N GLY A 198 -11.85 -14.74 10.12
CA GLY A 198 -12.91 -14.39 11.06
C GLY A 198 -13.37 -12.95 10.91
N ILE A 199 -13.53 -12.50 9.67
CA ILE A 199 -13.81 -11.11 9.34
C ILE A 199 -15.10 -11.02 8.53
N ARG A 200 -15.74 -9.86 8.60
CA ARG A 200 -16.71 -9.46 7.59
C ARG A 200 -15.94 -8.97 6.37
N THR A 201 -16.28 -9.48 5.19
CA THR A 201 -15.63 -9.07 3.94
C THR A 201 -16.39 -7.90 3.33
N GLY A 202 -15.68 -6.99 2.64
CA GLY A 202 -16.30 -5.82 1.99
C GLY A 202 -17.40 -6.18 0.98
N ARG A 203 -17.29 -7.36 0.36
CA ARG A 203 -18.38 -8.00 -0.40
C ARG A 203 -18.79 -9.28 0.32
N ALA A 204 -20.08 -9.48 0.58
CA ALA A 204 -20.57 -10.73 1.16
C ALA A 204 -20.34 -11.89 0.17
N PRO A 205 -19.98 -13.10 0.63
CA PRO A 205 -19.97 -14.26 -0.23
C PRO A 205 -21.40 -14.47 -0.79
N GLY A 206 -21.52 -14.71 -2.10
CA GLY A 206 -22.82 -15.01 -2.70
C GLY A 206 -23.52 -16.18 -1.97
N GLY A 207 -24.85 -16.12 -1.82
CA GLY A 207 -25.62 -16.94 -0.88
C GLY A 207 -25.52 -18.47 -1.00
N GLY A 208 -24.86 -19.01 -2.04
CA GLY A 208 -24.58 -20.44 -2.21
C GLY A 208 -23.13 -20.88 -1.94
N ALA A 209 -22.20 -19.97 -1.65
CA ALA A 209 -20.79 -20.31 -1.52
C ALA A 209 -20.48 -21.04 -0.20
N ARG A 210 -20.05 -22.30 -0.31
CA ARG A 210 -19.66 -23.14 0.84
C ARG A 210 -18.15 -23.30 0.91
N VAL A 211 -17.60 -23.21 2.12
CA VAL A 211 -16.18 -23.51 2.35
C VAL A 211 -15.96 -25.02 2.43
N THR A 212 -15.43 -25.60 1.35
CA THR A 212 -15.14 -27.02 1.23
C THR A 212 -13.72 -27.38 1.71
N ARG A 213 -13.35 -28.68 1.72
CA ARG A 213 -11.95 -29.08 1.98
C ARG A 213 -11.01 -28.55 0.88
N ARG A 214 -11.45 -28.59 -0.39
CA ARG A 214 -10.70 -28.10 -1.54
C ARG A 214 -10.37 -26.62 -1.41
N THR A 215 -11.37 -25.77 -1.10
CA THR A 215 -11.16 -24.33 -0.96
C THR A 215 -10.16 -24.02 0.15
N ARG A 216 -10.24 -24.74 1.27
CA ARG A 216 -9.25 -24.63 2.37
C ARG A 216 -7.85 -25.06 1.95
N ILE A 217 -7.69 -26.12 1.17
CA ILE A 217 -6.38 -26.56 0.69
C ILE A 217 -5.79 -25.52 -0.26
N VAL A 218 -6.55 -25.07 -1.26
CA VAL A 218 -6.10 -24.05 -2.23
C VAL A 218 -5.69 -22.76 -1.53
N ALA A 219 -6.52 -22.23 -0.64
CA ALA A 219 -6.18 -21.05 0.17
C ALA A 219 -4.93 -21.29 1.06
N GLY A 220 -4.64 -22.53 1.42
CA GLY A 220 -3.42 -22.89 2.17
C GLY A 220 -2.18 -22.81 1.30
N LEU A 221 -2.26 -23.40 0.11
CA LEU A 221 -1.18 -23.43 -0.87
C LEU A 221 -0.83 -22.04 -1.40
N LEU A 222 -1.84 -21.17 -1.58
CA LEU A 222 -1.67 -19.80 -2.06
C LEU A 222 -1.33 -18.81 -0.95
N GLY A 223 -1.05 -19.28 0.28
CA GLY A 223 -0.53 -18.42 1.33
C GLY A 223 -1.56 -17.49 1.98
N THR A 224 -2.87 -17.73 1.79
CA THR A 224 -3.91 -16.97 2.49
C THR A 224 -3.62 -16.96 3.99
N ALA A 225 -3.62 -15.76 4.57
CA ALA A 225 -3.33 -15.59 5.98
C ALA A 225 -4.31 -16.34 6.88
N ARG A 226 -3.93 -16.48 8.16
CA ARG A 226 -4.70 -17.16 9.19
C ARG A 226 -4.79 -16.27 10.42
N ARG A 227 -5.80 -16.51 11.26
CA ARG A 227 -5.86 -15.88 12.59
C ARG A 227 -4.57 -16.11 13.37
N PRO A 228 -4.04 -15.08 14.07
CA PRO A 228 -2.81 -15.19 14.86
C PRO A 228 -2.91 -16.24 15.99
N GLU A 229 -4.10 -16.44 16.57
CA GLU A 229 -4.34 -17.37 17.69
C GLU A 229 -4.28 -18.86 17.32
N ARG A 230 -4.33 -19.23 16.03
CA ARG A 230 -4.22 -20.64 15.62
C ARG A 230 -2.75 -21.03 15.43
N ARG A 231 -2.15 -21.59 16.49
CA ARG A 231 -0.79 -22.16 16.51
C ARG A 231 -0.51 -23.03 15.27
N LYS A 232 0.62 -22.78 14.60
CA LYS A 232 1.10 -23.55 13.44
C LYS A 232 1.36 -25.01 13.85
N ARG A 233 0.49 -25.95 13.46
CA ARG A 233 0.78 -27.39 13.64
C ARG A 233 1.93 -27.90 12.75
N PHE A 234 2.27 -27.17 11.68
CA PHE A 234 3.37 -27.54 10.78
C PHE A 234 4.13 -26.29 10.30
N ARG A 235 5.46 -26.28 10.50
CA ARG A 235 6.42 -25.32 9.91
C ARG A 235 6.92 -25.90 8.58
N LEU A 236 6.13 -25.82 7.53
CA LEU A 236 6.67 -25.96 6.18
C LEU A 236 7.38 -24.65 5.81
N PRO A 237 8.64 -24.65 5.34
CA PRO A 237 9.46 -23.45 5.08
C PRO A 237 9.04 -22.75 3.77
N VAL A 238 7.74 -22.55 3.60
CA VAL A 238 7.12 -22.15 2.34
C VAL A 238 6.98 -20.63 2.27
N ARG A 239 6.85 -19.93 3.40
CA ARG A 239 6.46 -18.50 3.43
C ARG A 239 7.51 -17.54 2.84
N LYS A 240 8.82 -17.85 2.90
CA LYS A 240 9.87 -16.97 2.32
C LYS A 240 10.20 -17.27 0.85
N ILE A 241 9.89 -18.49 0.38
CA ILE A 241 10.17 -18.92 -1.00
C ILE A 241 8.93 -18.72 -1.89
N TYR A 242 7.71 -18.74 -1.32
CA TYR A 242 6.47 -18.69 -2.10
C TYR A 242 5.86 -17.31 -2.35
N THR A 243 6.35 -16.25 -1.70
CA THR A 243 5.91 -14.87 -2.02
C THR A 243 6.90 -14.16 -2.94
N SER A 244 8.21 -14.37 -2.75
CA SER A 244 9.27 -13.69 -3.52
C SER A 244 9.42 -14.20 -4.96
N VAL A 245 9.25 -15.50 -5.22
CA VAL A 245 9.44 -16.09 -6.57
C VAL A 245 8.24 -15.85 -7.49
N PHE A 246 7.08 -15.49 -6.93
CA PHE A 246 5.80 -15.60 -7.61
C PHE A 246 5.17 -14.27 -8.05
N SER A 247 5.67 -13.16 -7.52
CA SER A 247 5.17 -11.81 -7.83
C SER A 247 5.49 -11.36 -9.26
N PRO A 248 6.75 -11.42 -9.76
CA PRO A 248 7.09 -10.97 -11.11
C PRO A 248 6.44 -11.82 -12.21
N GLY A 249 6.29 -13.12 -11.97
CA GLY A 249 5.70 -14.08 -12.91
C GLY A 249 4.16 -14.05 -12.99
N SER A 250 3.52 -13.09 -12.31
CA SER A 250 2.07 -12.89 -12.28
C SER A 250 1.60 -11.75 -13.19
N ALA A 251 2.50 -11.13 -13.94
CA ALA A 251 2.15 -10.21 -15.01
C ALA A 251 1.20 -10.90 -16.00
N THR A 252 -0.04 -10.44 -16.01
CA THR A 252 -1.06 -10.83 -16.98
C THR A 252 -1.24 -9.67 -17.95
N TYR A 253 -1.45 -9.99 -19.22
CA TYR A 253 -1.75 -9.02 -20.28
C TYR A 253 -3.23 -9.07 -20.69
N SER A 254 -4.05 -9.79 -19.90
CA SER A 254 -5.49 -9.90 -20.12
C SER A 254 -6.25 -9.34 -18.90
N PRO A 255 -7.22 -8.45 -19.13
CA PRO A 255 -8.15 -7.98 -18.11
C PRO A 255 -8.92 -9.12 -17.40
N PRO A 256 -9.43 -8.88 -16.16
CA PRO A 256 -9.25 -7.66 -15.39
C PRO A 256 -7.84 -7.56 -14.79
N PHE A 257 -7.23 -6.38 -14.93
CA PHE A 257 -6.10 -5.98 -14.12
C PHE A 257 -6.60 -5.50 -12.76
N PHE A 258 -5.81 -5.69 -11.72
CA PHE A 258 -6.08 -5.09 -10.41
C PHE A 258 -5.11 -3.93 -10.19
N LYS A 259 -5.16 -2.94 -11.10
CA LYS A 259 -4.44 -1.69 -10.95
C LYS A 259 -5.33 -0.66 -10.30
N CYS A 260 -4.71 0.35 -9.71
CA CYS A 260 -5.41 1.49 -9.17
C CYS A 260 -4.57 2.75 -9.28
N PHE A 261 -5.24 3.90 -9.22
CA PHE A 261 -4.61 5.20 -9.05
C PHE A 261 -5.32 5.98 -7.95
N LEU A 262 -4.59 6.88 -7.30
CA LEU A 262 -5.15 7.79 -6.32
C LEU A 262 -5.48 9.12 -6.96
N ARG A 263 -6.63 9.67 -6.55
CA ARG A 263 -6.99 11.06 -6.82
C ARG A 263 -7.20 11.76 -5.49
N LEU A 264 -6.56 12.91 -5.34
CA LEU A 264 -6.76 13.81 -4.21
C LEU A 264 -7.36 15.11 -4.75
N ASP A 265 -8.53 15.47 -4.23
CA ASP A 265 -9.15 16.77 -4.48
C ASP A 265 -9.06 17.58 -3.20
N VAL A 266 -8.46 18.77 -3.28
CA VAL A 266 -8.11 19.57 -2.11
C VAL A 266 -8.93 20.86 -2.13
N THR A 267 -9.66 21.11 -1.05
CA THR A 267 -10.29 22.40 -0.74
C THR A 267 -9.62 23.01 0.49
N PRO A 268 -9.88 24.28 0.83
CA PRO A 268 -9.35 24.88 2.06
C PRO A 268 -9.70 24.10 3.34
N GLU A 269 -10.82 23.37 3.35
CA GLU A 269 -11.36 22.68 4.53
C GLU A 269 -11.02 21.19 4.57
N ALA A 270 -10.80 20.54 3.42
CA ALA A 270 -10.63 19.09 3.39
C ALA A 270 -9.83 18.58 2.18
N VAL A 271 -9.26 17.39 2.34
CA VAL A 271 -8.72 16.55 1.25
C VAL A 271 -9.66 15.38 1.04
N ARG A 272 -10.24 15.25 -0.15
CA ARG A 272 -10.97 14.06 -0.56
C ARG A 272 -10.02 13.10 -1.28
N LEU A 273 -9.72 11.97 -0.64
CA LEU A 273 -8.88 10.92 -1.19
C LEU A 273 -9.75 9.80 -1.77
N ARG A 274 -9.49 9.43 -3.02
CA ARG A 274 -10.21 8.37 -3.73
C ARG A 274 -9.26 7.38 -4.38
N CYS A 275 -9.52 6.09 -4.18
CA CYS A 275 -8.87 5.00 -4.90
C CYS A 275 -9.76 4.59 -6.07
N TYR A 276 -9.25 4.75 -7.30
CA TYR A 276 -9.94 4.33 -8.51
C TYR A 276 -9.36 3.02 -9.04
N ALA A 277 -10.21 2.07 -9.40
CA ALA A 277 -9.81 0.85 -10.09
C ALA A 277 -9.49 1.11 -11.56
N ALA A 278 -8.39 0.52 -12.04
CA ALA A 278 -8.02 0.47 -13.44
C ALA A 278 -7.88 -1.01 -13.86
N THR A 279 -8.93 -1.54 -14.50
CA THR A 279 -9.03 -2.97 -14.80
C THR A 279 -8.71 -3.35 -16.24
N GLY A 280 -8.61 -2.37 -17.15
CA GLY A 280 -8.47 -2.62 -18.59
C GLY A 280 -9.75 -3.12 -19.26
N ASN A 281 -10.89 -3.11 -18.56
CA ASN A 281 -12.19 -3.29 -19.18
C ASN A 281 -12.72 -1.95 -19.68
N ARG A 282 -13.09 -1.85 -20.96
CA ARG A 282 -13.55 -0.60 -21.62
C ARG A 282 -14.58 0.18 -20.80
N ALA A 283 -15.59 -0.49 -20.22
CA ALA A 283 -16.62 0.20 -19.43
C ALA A 283 -16.02 0.95 -18.24
N GLN A 284 -15.00 0.38 -17.60
CA GLN A 284 -14.29 0.95 -16.45
C GLN A 284 -13.13 1.86 -16.85
N GLU A 285 -12.76 1.92 -18.13
CA GLU A 285 -11.85 2.96 -18.63
C GLU A 285 -12.57 4.30 -18.80
N VAL A 286 -13.85 4.26 -19.21
CA VAL A 286 -14.69 5.45 -19.36
C VAL A 286 -15.19 5.96 -18.01
N ASP A 287 -15.58 5.05 -17.12
CA ASP A 287 -16.06 5.36 -15.77
C ASP A 287 -15.34 4.47 -14.74
N PRO A 288 -14.13 4.85 -14.30
CA PRO A 288 -13.35 4.06 -13.35
C PRO A 288 -14.08 3.90 -12.01
N PRO A 289 -14.30 2.65 -11.52
CA PRO A 289 -14.93 2.42 -10.22
C PRO A 289 -14.14 3.06 -9.08
N VAL A 290 -14.84 3.67 -8.13
CA VAL A 290 -14.26 4.12 -6.86
C VAL A 290 -14.30 2.95 -5.87
N GLU A 291 -13.14 2.44 -5.52
CA GLU A 291 -12.98 1.27 -4.63
C GLU A 291 -12.85 1.68 -3.15
N ASP A 292 -12.39 2.90 -2.90
CA ASP A 292 -12.38 3.51 -1.57
C ASP A 292 -12.43 5.03 -1.68
N GLU A 293 -13.06 5.65 -0.69
CA GLU A 293 -13.18 7.10 -0.58
C GLU A 293 -13.15 7.52 0.89
N VAL A 294 -12.40 8.58 1.17
CA VAL A 294 -12.38 9.24 2.47
C VAL A 294 -12.25 10.75 2.31
N THR A 295 -12.91 11.50 3.19
CA THR A 295 -12.71 12.94 3.34
C THR A 295 -11.90 13.18 4.61
N ILE A 296 -10.79 13.90 4.47
CA ILE A 296 -9.83 14.19 5.53
C ILE A 296 -9.94 15.69 5.84
N PRO A 297 -10.41 16.09 7.03
CA PRO A 297 -10.46 17.51 7.40
C PRO A 297 -9.03 18.09 7.51
N LEU A 298 -8.88 19.38 7.18
CA LEU A 298 -7.61 20.12 7.23
C LEU A 298 -7.47 21.05 8.43
N GLY A 299 -8.50 21.11 9.28
CA GLY A 299 -8.56 21.84 10.55
C GLY A 299 -9.64 21.25 11.43
#